data_AF-A0A661X2V9-F1
#
_entry.id   AF-A0A661X2V9-F1
#
_cell.length_a   1.000
_cell.length_b   1.000
_cell.length_c   1.000
_cell.angle_alpha   90.00
_cell.angle_beta   90.00
_cell.angle_gamma   90.00
#
_symmetry.space_group_name_H-M   'P 1'
#
loop_
_entity.id
_entity.type
_entity.pdbx_description
1 polymer ?
#
loop_
_entity_poly.entity_id
_entity_poly.type
_entity_poly.pdbx_seq_one_letter_code
_entity_poly.pdbx_strand_id
1 'polypeptide(L)'
;MKKLIIISAALSIILTGFVLATPKGNDNDGHGGPPWMEKGNPPPPPKGRQQGRPPWMKEGREHKGCPGMERKHPQHPSIRGEKNHREMRKKIEKKIRKLRGNNPEEFERLMKLRKENPGAFRKEIHKRYKKQFEKENPEAFKRMQEMKKIKKQVYGLNQKFKKCKDADKKKELKQQMRDLIGRAFDVTQEFREKEISNLEKKTKQLRQKVRKRGKNKKEMVDLRLKGLIDGEETVKW
;
A
#
# COMPACT_ATOMS: atom_id res chain seq x y z
N MET A 1 -23.66 6.43 -5.09
CA MET A 1 -22.70 6.11 -4.01
C MET A 1 -21.65 5.00 -4.33
N LYS A 2 -21.25 4.74 -5.60
CA LYS A 2 -20.28 3.67 -5.95
C LYS A 2 -18.81 4.14 -6.16
N LYS A 3 -18.46 5.40 -5.88
CA LYS A 3 -17.12 5.97 -6.23
C LYS A 3 -16.04 5.87 -5.12
N LEU A 4 -16.38 5.42 -3.91
CA LEU A 4 -15.50 5.47 -2.72
C LEU A 4 -14.72 4.16 -2.41
N ILE A 5 -14.69 3.18 -3.33
CA ILE A 5 -14.09 1.85 -3.06
C ILE A 5 -12.64 1.72 -3.56
N ILE A 6 -12.19 2.57 -4.49
CA ILE A 6 -10.97 2.28 -5.29
C ILE A 6 -9.73 3.07 -4.83
N ILE A 7 -9.86 3.97 -3.84
CA ILE A 7 -8.75 4.84 -3.42
C ILE A 7 -7.90 4.23 -2.28
N SER A 8 -8.46 3.33 -1.48
CA SER A 8 -7.77 2.67 -0.35
C SER A 8 -6.49 1.93 -0.79
N ALA A 9 -6.53 1.18 -1.90
CA ALA A 9 -5.38 0.40 -2.37
C ALA A 9 -4.15 1.25 -2.78
N ALA A 10 -4.33 2.52 -3.16
CA ALA A 10 -3.22 3.38 -3.58
C ALA A 10 -2.50 4.06 -2.40
N LEU A 11 -3.15 4.19 -1.24
CA LEU A 11 -2.56 4.77 -0.03
C LEU A 11 -1.78 3.74 0.80
N SER A 12 -2.18 2.46 0.74
CA SER A 12 -1.50 1.37 1.47
C SER A 12 -0.05 1.14 1.02
N ILE A 13 0.32 1.52 -0.21
CA ILE A 13 1.66 1.30 -0.79
C ILE A 13 2.68 2.35 -0.33
N ILE A 14 2.26 3.54 0.12
CA ILE A 14 3.19 4.60 0.59
C ILE A 14 3.52 4.47 2.09
N LEU A 15 2.75 3.67 2.83
CA LEU A 15 2.88 3.47 4.28
C LEU A 15 3.53 2.13 4.68
N THR A 16 3.60 1.15 3.79
CA THR A 16 4.22 -0.17 4.06
C THR A 16 5.75 -0.20 3.91
N GLY A 17 6.38 0.89 3.47
CA GLY A 17 7.84 0.99 3.34
C GLY A 17 8.59 1.33 4.64
N PHE A 18 7.88 1.55 5.75
CA PHE A 18 8.48 1.73 7.07
C PHE A 18 8.20 0.49 7.93
N VAL A 19 8.59 -0.69 7.42
CA VAL A 19 8.85 -1.82 8.30
C VAL A 19 10.09 -1.41 9.08
N LEU A 20 9.87 -0.87 10.27
CA LEU A 20 10.89 -0.78 11.30
C LEU A 20 11.42 -2.21 11.44
N ALA A 21 12.64 -2.45 10.96
CA ALA A 21 13.44 -3.55 11.46
C ALA A 21 13.56 -3.28 12.96
N THR A 22 12.67 -3.87 13.75
CA THR A 22 12.78 -3.84 15.19
C THR A 22 14.16 -4.39 15.50
N PRO A 23 14.98 -3.72 16.33
CA PRO A 23 16.11 -4.41 16.92
C PRO A 23 15.53 -5.67 17.57
N LYS A 24 16.18 -6.82 17.35
CA LYS A 24 15.85 -8.05 18.07
C LYS A 24 16.03 -7.75 19.56
N GLY A 25 14.95 -7.30 20.21
CA GLY A 25 14.81 -7.26 21.64
C GLY A 25 14.88 -8.71 22.10
N ASN A 26 15.78 -8.96 23.04
CA ASN A 26 15.92 -10.26 23.69
C ASN A 26 14.79 -10.40 24.71
N ASP A 27 13.56 -10.51 24.21
CA ASP A 27 12.36 -10.58 25.03
C ASP A 27 12.11 -12.06 25.32
N ASN A 28 12.71 -12.52 26.41
CA ASN A 28 12.45 -13.82 27.03
C ASN A 28 11.15 -13.75 27.87
N ASP A 29 10.11 -13.13 27.31
CA ASP A 29 8.80 -13.01 27.93
C ASP A 29 7.87 -14.06 27.33
N GLY A 30 7.48 -15.00 28.19
CA GLY A 30 6.75 -16.23 27.88
C GLY A 30 5.45 -16.00 27.12
N HIS A 31 5.53 -15.98 25.80
CA HIS A 31 4.39 -16.30 24.96
C HIS A 31 4.09 -17.79 25.08
N GLY A 32 3.05 -18.11 25.85
CA GLY A 32 2.42 -19.42 25.86
C GLY A 32 2.17 -19.88 24.43
N GLY A 33 2.88 -20.92 24.04
CA GLY A 33 2.74 -21.56 22.73
C GLY A 33 1.32 -22.11 22.54
N PRO A 34 0.94 -22.39 21.30
CA PRO A 34 -0.36 -22.99 21.01
C PRO A 34 -0.56 -24.30 21.80
N PRO A 35 -1.79 -24.61 22.26
CA PRO A 35 -2.08 -25.66 23.26
C PRO A 35 -1.73 -27.09 22.86
N TRP A 36 -1.27 -27.34 21.63
CA TRP A 36 -0.72 -28.63 21.20
C TRP A 36 0.79 -28.78 21.49
N MET A 37 1.43 -27.77 22.10
CA MET A 37 2.82 -27.83 22.59
C MET A 37 2.93 -28.21 24.07
N GLU A 38 1.84 -28.57 24.74
CA GLU A 38 1.87 -28.97 26.15
C GLU A 38 2.15 -30.48 26.28
N LYS A 39 3.30 -30.78 26.91
CA LYS A 39 3.78 -32.11 27.36
C LYS A 39 4.36 -33.04 26.28
N GLY A 40 5.39 -32.56 25.61
CA GLY A 40 6.42 -33.40 25.03
C GLY A 40 7.63 -32.54 24.73
N ASN A 41 8.80 -32.86 25.29
CA ASN A 41 10.04 -32.22 24.86
C ASN A 41 10.07 -32.27 23.32
N PRO A 42 10.12 -31.13 22.61
CA PRO A 42 10.29 -31.19 21.17
C PRO A 42 11.54 -32.02 20.91
N PRO A 43 11.50 -32.99 19.96
CA PRO A 43 12.68 -33.76 19.64
C PRO A 43 13.81 -32.76 19.33
N PRO A 44 15.03 -32.99 19.84
CA PRO A 44 16.15 -32.10 19.51
C PRO A 44 16.16 -31.94 17.99
N PRO A 45 16.36 -30.71 17.48
CA PRO A 45 16.44 -30.50 16.04
C PRO A 45 17.39 -31.57 15.49
N PRO A 46 17.02 -32.27 14.40
CA PRO A 46 17.86 -33.33 13.85
C PRO A 46 19.25 -32.73 13.73
N LYS A 47 20.24 -33.36 14.39
CA LYS A 47 21.63 -32.90 14.40
C LYS A 47 22.01 -32.71 12.94
N GLY A 48 21.87 -31.47 12.50
CA GLY A 48 22.02 -31.11 11.11
C GLY A 48 23.41 -31.54 10.76
N ARG A 49 23.50 -32.42 9.77
CA ARG A 49 24.72 -32.67 9.00
C ARG A 49 25.48 -31.36 9.01
N GLN A 50 26.62 -31.34 9.70
CA GLN A 50 27.64 -30.33 9.47
C GLN A 50 28.07 -30.58 8.03
N GLN A 51 27.26 -30.14 7.07
CA GLN A 51 27.73 -29.88 5.73
C GLN A 51 28.77 -28.81 5.98
N GLY A 52 30.03 -29.25 6.04
CA GLY A 52 31.16 -28.36 6.18
C GLY A 52 30.91 -27.21 5.23
N ARG A 53 30.97 -25.98 5.74
CA ARG A 53 31.02 -24.80 4.89
C ARG A 53 31.96 -25.14 3.75
N PRO A 54 31.50 -25.09 2.49
CA PRO A 54 32.33 -25.51 1.39
C PRO A 54 33.67 -24.78 1.48
N PRO A 55 34.80 -25.45 1.20
CA PRO A 55 36.14 -25.01 1.60
C PRO A 55 36.52 -23.59 1.14
N TRP A 56 35.84 -23.02 0.14
CA TRP A 56 36.01 -21.62 -0.27
C TRP A 56 35.46 -20.58 0.74
N MET A 57 34.77 -20.99 1.81
CA MET A 57 34.21 -20.11 2.85
C MET A 57 35.01 -20.10 4.17
N LYS A 58 36.12 -20.84 4.28
CA LYS A 58 36.80 -21.05 5.57
C LYS A 58 37.98 -20.15 5.90
N GLU A 59 38.42 -19.26 5.03
CA GLU A 59 39.49 -18.32 5.36
C GLU A 59 39.07 -16.88 5.12
N GLY A 60 38.80 -16.17 6.23
CA GLY A 60 39.52 -14.95 6.61
C GLY A 60 39.72 -13.81 5.60
N ARG A 61 39.09 -13.82 4.43
CA ARG A 61 39.12 -12.65 3.55
C ARG A 61 38.14 -11.64 4.12
N GLU A 62 38.69 -10.66 4.83
CA GLU A 62 38.15 -9.32 4.87
C GLU A 62 37.58 -9.01 3.49
N HIS A 63 36.25 -9.07 3.35
CA HIS A 63 35.56 -8.62 2.15
C HIS A 63 35.73 -7.10 2.13
N LYS A 64 36.89 -6.63 1.66
CA LYS A 64 37.07 -5.31 1.10
C LYS A 64 36.00 -5.20 0.03
N GLY A 65 34.90 -4.53 0.37
CA GLY A 65 33.71 -4.45 -0.46
C GLY A 65 34.14 -4.10 -1.87
N CYS A 66 33.85 -4.98 -2.83
CA CYS A 66 34.27 -4.84 -4.22
C CYS A 66 33.92 -3.42 -4.70
N PRO A 67 34.91 -2.53 -4.84
CA PRO A 67 34.67 -1.18 -5.33
C PRO A 67 34.33 -1.33 -6.80
N GLY A 68 33.10 -0.99 -7.20
CA GLY A 68 32.75 -0.87 -8.62
C GLY A 68 31.90 -1.97 -9.24
N MET A 69 31.37 -2.95 -8.50
CA MET A 69 30.22 -3.73 -9.02
C MET A 69 28.94 -2.92 -8.85
N GLU A 70 28.85 -1.83 -9.62
CA GLU A 70 27.61 -1.16 -9.95
C GLU A 70 26.65 -2.23 -10.46
N ARG A 71 25.65 -2.60 -9.65
CA ARG A 71 24.64 -3.60 -10.00
C ARG A 71 23.81 -3.06 -11.16
N LYS A 72 24.34 -3.14 -12.39
CA LYS A 72 23.66 -2.91 -13.67
C LYS A 72 22.69 -4.06 -14.00
N HIS A 73 22.16 -4.76 -12.99
CA HIS A 73 21.00 -5.59 -13.24
C HIS A 73 19.86 -4.64 -13.61
N PRO A 74 19.29 -4.73 -14.82
CA PRO A 74 18.06 -4.01 -15.13
C PRO A 74 17.09 -4.40 -14.04
N GLN A 75 16.72 -3.43 -13.21
CA GLN A 75 15.76 -3.64 -12.14
C GLN A 75 14.45 -4.00 -12.81
N HIS A 76 14.24 -5.30 -13.05
CA HIS A 76 12.96 -5.79 -13.53
C HIS A 76 11.95 -5.28 -12.51
N PRO A 77 10.92 -4.54 -12.97
CA PRO A 77 9.90 -4.04 -12.07
C PRO A 77 9.41 -5.25 -11.30
N SER A 78 9.45 -5.18 -9.97
CA SER A 78 8.98 -6.30 -9.15
C SER A 78 7.59 -6.71 -9.62
N ILE A 79 7.27 -8.00 -9.63
CA ILE A 79 5.96 -8.53 -10.07
C ILE A 79 4.81 -7.75 -9.39
N ARG A 80 5.04 -7.27 -8.16
CA ARG A 80 4.11 -6.41 -7.41
C ARG A 80 3.99 -4.99 -7.99
N GLY A 81 5.09 -4.40 -8.45
CA GLY A 81 5.11 -3.12 -9.16
C GLY A 81 4.37 -3.18 -10.50
N GLU A 82 4.52 -4.27 -11.25
CA GLU A 82 3.89 -4.41 -12.57
C GLU A 82 2.36 -4.44 -12.49
N LYS A 83 1.78 -5.18 -11.52
CA LYS A 83 0.34 -5.18 -11.26
C LYS A 83 -0.20 -3.78 -10.96
N ASN A 84 0.49 -3.05 -10.09
CA ASN A 84 0.10 -1.67 -9.73
C ASN A 84 0.18 -0.72 -10.92
N HIS A 85 1.22 -0.85 -11.75
CA HIS A 85 1.35 -0.08 -12.99
C HIS A 85 0.21 -0.38 -13.97
N ARG A 86 -0.16 -1.66 -14.13
CA ARG A 86 -1.26 -2.08 -15.00
C ARG A 86 -2.59 -1.48 -14.56
N GLU A 87 -2.90 -1.52 -13.26
CA GLU A 87 -4.12 -0.90 -12.73
C GLU A 87 -4.13 0.62 -12.90
N MET A 88 -2.99 1.26 -12.65
CA MET A 88 -2.87 2.71 -12.84
C MET A 88 -3.09 3.09 -14.31
N ARG A 89 -2.52 2.34 -15.27
CA ARG A 89 -2.75 2.54 -16.71
C ARG A 89 -4.23 2.46 -17.07
N LYS A 90 -4.94 1.41 -16.60
CA LYS A 90 -6.39 1.26 -16.80
C LYS A 90 -7.18 2.46 -16.24
N LYS A 91 -6.79 2.97 -15.07
CA LYS A 91 -7.43 4.16 -14.47
C LYS A 91 -7.20 5.41 -15.32
N ILE A 92 -5.98 5.61 -15.80
CA ILE A 92 -5.59 6.74 -16.66
C ILE A 92 -6.38 6.68 -17.97
N GLU A 93 -6.41 5.53 -18.64
CA GLU A 93 -7.18 5.32 -19.88
C GLU A 93 -8.66 5.59 -19.68
N LYS A 94 -9.25 5.09 -18.58
CA LYS A 94 -10.65 5.36 -18.25
C LYS A 94 -10.94 6.85 -18.06
N LYS A 95 -10.01 7.62 -17.48
CA LYS A 95 -10.16 9.07 -17.34
C LYS A 95 -10.00 9.80 -18.68
N ILE A 96 -9.02 9.41 -19.47
CA ILE A 96 -8.79 9.95 -20.82
C ILE A 96 -10.02 9.73 -21.69
N ARG A 97 -10.64 8.54 -21.64
CA ARG A 97 -11.90 8.24 -22.34
C ARG A 97 -13.06 9.14 -21.90
N LYS A 98 -13.13 9.51 -20.62
CA LYS A 98 -14.13 10.46 -20.11
C LYS A 98 -13.85 11.90 -20.53
N LEU A 99 -12.57 12.29 -20.57
CA LEU A 99 -12.17 13.61 -21.06
C LEU A 99 -12.58 13.82 -22.51
N ARG A 100 -12.44 12.78 -23.36
CA ARG A 100 -12.87 12.84 -24.77
C ARG A 100 -14.33 13.29 -24.93
N GLY A 101 -15.24 12.87 -24.04
CA GLY A 101 -16.66 13.26 -24.10
C GLY A 101 -16.98 14.59 -23.42
N ASN A 102 -16.24 14.95 -22.36
CA ASN A 102 -16.56 16.13 -21.56
C ASN A 102 -15.78 17.39 -21.97
N ASN A 103 -14.58 17.23 -22.54
CA ASN A 103 -13.69 18.30 -22.97
C ASN A 103 -12.72 17.76 -24.05
N PRO A 104 -13.13 17.79 -25.33
CA PRO A 104 -12.35 17.21 -26.43
C PRO A 104 -11.03 17.96 -26.70
N GLU A 105 -11.01 19.29 -26.58
CA GLU A 105 -9.80 20.10 -26.78
C GLU A 105 -8.67 19.70 -25.81
N GLU A 106 -9.00 19.55 -24.53
CA GLU A 106 -8.02 19.14 -23.53
C GLU A 106 -7.60 17.67 -23.71
N PHE A 107 -8.47 16.82 -24.26
CA PHE A 107 -8.10 15.46 -24.64
C PHE A 107 -7.04 15.48 -25.76
N GLU A 108 -7.26 16.28 -26.81
CA GLU A 108 -6.30 16.41 -27.92
C GLU A 108 -4.96 16.97 -27.43
N ARG A 109 -4.99 18.03 -26.62
CA ARG A 109 -3.79 18.58 -25.97
C ARG A 109 -3.01 17.53 -25.19
N LEU A 110 -3.69 16.71 -24.39
CA LEU A 110 -3.05 15.64 -23.62
C LEU A 110 -2.50 14.52 -24.51
N MET A 111 -3.17 14.19 -25.62
CA MET A 111 -2.69 13.20 -26.57
C MET A 111 -1.46 13.69 -27.33
N LYS A 112 -1.41 14.97 -27.71
CA LYS A 112 -0.23 15.63 -28.26
C LYS A 112 0.92 15.59 -27.25
N LEU A 113 0.68 16.01 -26.01
CA LEU A 113 1.66 15.97 -24.93
C LEU A 113 2.20 14.55 -24.66
N ARG A 114 1.35 13.52 -24.79
CA ARG A 114 1.76 12.12 -24.63
C ARG A 114 2.75 11.65 -25.71
N LYS A 115 2.57 12.12 -26.96
CA LYS A 115 3.45 11.80 -28.08
C LYS A 115 4.78 12.56 -27.99
N GLU A 116 4.70 13.87 -27.76
CA GLU A 116 5.88 14.76 -27.76
C GLU A 116 6.72 14.63 -26.51
N ASN A 117 6.08 14.59 -25.33
CA ASN A 117 6.77 14.55 -24.04
C ASN A 117 6.04 13.67 -23.01
N PRO A 118 6.31 12.35 -23.00
CA PRO A 118 5.62 11.43 -22.11
C PRO A 118 5.88 11.74 -20.62
N GLY A 119 6.99 12.38 -20.27
CA GLY A 119 7.30 12.82 -18.92
C GLY A 119 6.37 13.94 -18.45
N ALA A 120 6.20 14.98 -19.30
CA ALA A 120 5.27 16.07 -19.04
C ALA A 120 3.82 15.59 -18.95
N PHE A 121 3.41 14.67 -19.84
CA PHE A 121 2.10 14.03 -19.78
C PHE A 121 1.84 13.33 -18.45
N ARG A 122 2.80 12.53 -17.96
CA ARG A 122 2.69 11.87 -16.64
C ARG A 122 2.54 12.87 -15.50
N LYS A 123 3.31 13.97 -15.51
CA LYS A 123 3.22 15.04 -14.50
C LYS A 123 1.85 15.71 -14.52
N GLU A 124 1.33 16.04 -15.71
CA GLU A 124 0.03 16.71 -15.85
C GLU A 124 -1.12 15.80 -15.41
N ILE A 125 -1.09 14.53 -15.83
CA ILE A 125 -2.05 13.52 -15.35
C ILE A 125 -1.97 13.40 -13.82
N HIS A 126 -0.77 13.26 -13.24
CA HIS A 126 -0.60 13.18 -11.79
C HIS A 126 -1.14 14.42 -11.06
N LYS A 127 -0.89 15.62 -11.58
CA LYS A 127 -1.42 16.90 -11.05
C LYS A 127 -2.94 16.90 -11.05
N ARG A 128 -3.58 16.46 -12.13
CA ARG A 128 -5.05 16.31 -12.22
C ARG A 128 -5.58 15.30 -11.22
N TYR A 129 -4.94 14.14 -11.09
CA TYR A 129 -5.31 13.14 -10.08
C TYR A 129 -5.22 13.68 -8.66
N LYS A 130 -4.15 14.41 -8.36
CA LYS A 130 -3.96 15.05 -7.04
C LYS A 130 -5.08 16.05 -6.74
N LYS A 131 -5.40 16.96 -7.67
CA LYS A 131 -6.49 17.93 -7.51
C LYS A 131 -7.86 17.27 -7.32
N GLN A 132 -8.16 16.25 -8.12
CA GLN A 132 -9.42 15.50 -7.98
C GLN A 132 -9.48 14.77 -6.63
N PHE A 133 -8.38 14.15 -6.21
CA PHE A 133 -8.30 13.46 -4.92
C PHE A 133 -8.49 14.43 -3.74
N GLU A 134 -7.88 15.62 -3.80
CA GLU A 134 -8.09 16.70 -2.85
C GLU A 134 -9.55 17.14 -2.76
N LYS A 135 -10.24 17.29 -3.90
CA LYS A 135 -11.67 17.64 -3.93
C LYS A 135 -12.57 16.52 -3.40
N GLU A 136 -12.31 15.28 -3.78
CA GLU A 136 -13.16 14.13 -3.40
C GLU A 136 -12.90 13.66 -1.96
N ASN A 137 -11.71 13.89 -1.41
CA ASN A 137 -11.29 13.39 -0.09
C ASN A 137 -10.42 14.43 0.66
N PRO A 138 -10.96 15.60 1.03
CA PRO A 138 -10.18 16.70 1.58
C PRO A 138 -9.47 16.33 2.90
N GLU A 139 -10.13 15.58 3.79
CA GLU A 139 -9.52 15.12 5.03
C GLU A 139 -8.34 14.15 4.81
N ALA A 140 -8.51 13.17 3.92
CA ALA A 140 -7.44 12.24 3.59
C ALA A 140 -6.25 12.96 2.94
N PHE A 141 -6.52 14.00 2.14
CA PHE A 141 -5.48 14.86 1.58
C PHE A 141 -4.74 15.67 2.64
N LYS A 142 -5.45 16.29 3.60
CA LYS A 142 -4.83 17.00 4.73
C LYS A 142 -3.88 16.09 5.52
N ARG A 143 -4.34 14.89 5.87
CA ARG A 143 -3.52 13.88 6.57
C ARG A 143 -2.29 13.45 5.75
N MET A 144 -2.46 13.24 4.44
CA MET A 144 -1.34 12.94 3.54
C MET A 144 -0.29 14.07 3.53
N GLN A 145 -0.73 15.34 3.54
CA GLN A 145 0.18 16.48 3.61
C GLN A 145 0.90 16.55 4.95
N GLU A 146 0.20 16.32 6.05
CA GLU A 146 0.80 16.24 7.39
C GLU A 146 1.86 15.14 7.46
N MET A 147 1.51 13.93 7.01
CA MET A 147 2.46 12.81 6.94
C MET A 147 3.70 13.15 6.09
N LYS A 148 3.50 13.84 4.96
CA LYS A 148 4.61 14.32 4.12
C LYS A 148 5.50 15.33 4.84
N LYS A 149 4.91 16.26 5.61
CA LYS A 149 5.66 17.23 6.42
C LYS A 149 6.48 16.52 7.49
N ILE A 150 5.87 15.62 8.26
CA ILE A 150 6.54 14.84 9.30
C ILE A 150 7.72 14.06 8.71
N LYS A 151 7.52 13.33 7.60
CA LYS A 151 8.60 12.60 6.93
C LYS A 151 9.77 13.51 6.53
N LYS A 152 9.48 14.71 5.98
CA LYS A 152 10.51 15.69 5.61
C LYS A 152 11.28 16.17 6.84
N GLN A 153 10.59 16.44 7.95
CA GLN A 153 11.20 16.89 9.20
C GLN A 153 12.09 15.81 9.82
N VAL A 154 11.59 14.57 9.94
CA VAL A 154 12.35 13.42 10.46
C VAL A 154 13.61 13.19 9.62
N TYR A 155 13.50 13.26 8.28
CA TYR A 155 14.68 13.15 7.41
C TYR A 155 15.71 14.27 7.68
N GLY A 156 15.25 15.52 7.83
CA GLY A 156 16.11 16.65 8.16
C GLY A 156 16.81 16.49 9.52
N LEU A 157 16.08 16.07 10.56
CA LEU A 157 16.64 15.81 11.89
C LEU A 157 17.65 14.67 11.88
N ASN A 158 17.37 13.59 11.16
CA ASN A 158 18.30 12.48 11.02
C ASN A 158 19.63 12.91 10.37
N GLN A 159 19.59 13.77 9.35
CA GLN A 159 20.80 14.33 8.74
C GLN A 159 21.61 15.19 9.72
N LYS A 160 20.94 16.00 10.56
CA LYS A 160 21.59 16.77 11.63
C LYS A 160 22.19 15.86 12.71
N PHE A 161 21.44 14.85 13.14
CA PHE A 161 21.86 13.88 14.16
C PHE A 161 23.16 13.16 13.77
N LYS A 162 23.25 12.73 12.50
CA LYS A 162 24.46 12.07 11.95
C LYS A 162 25.70 12.96 11.94
N LYS A 163 25.53 14.27 11.76
CA LYS A 163 26.63 15.25 11.67
C LYS A 163 27.02 15.84 13.03
N CYS A 164 26.13 15.78 14.03
CA CYS A 164 26.38 16.32 15.35
C CYS A 164 27.50 15.52 16.05
N LYS A 165 28.39 16.21 16.76
CA LYS A 165 29.42 15.57 17.61
C LYS A 165 29.04 15.61 19.08
N ASP A 166 28.46 16.72 19.51
CA ASP A 166 27.94 16.99 20.84
C ASP A 166 26.87 15.96 21.26
N ALA A 167 27.05 15.38 22.46
CA ALA A 167 26.23 14.31 23.00
C ALA A 167 24.85 14.79 23.47
N ASP A 168 24.76 16.00 24.05
CA ASP A 168 23.50 16.50 24.60
C ASP A 168 22.57 16.96 23.47
N LYS A 169 23.12 17.66 22.47
CA LYS A 169 22.39 17.98 21.23
C LYS A 169 21.90 16.72 20.49
N LYS A 170 22.66 15.61 20.54
CA LYS A 170 22.20 14.33 19.98
C LYS A 170 21.00 13.79 20.74
N LYS A 171 20.97 13.88 22.07
CA LYS A 171 19.82 13.44 22.88
C LYS A 171 18.58 14.25 22.52
N GLU A 172 18.70 15.57 22.41
CA GLU A 172 17.59 16.45 21.99
C GLU A 172 17.06 16.10 20.60
N LEU A 173 17.94 15.98 19.60
CA LEU A 173 17.55 15.59 18.24
C LEU A 173 16.86 14.22 18.20
N LYS A 174 17.32 13.28 19.03
CA LYS A 174 16.71 11.95 19.18
C LYS A 174 15.30 12.06 19.76
N GLN A 175 15.10 12.88 20.79
CA GLN A 175 13.78 13.10 21.39
C GLN A 175 12.82 13.75 20.38
N GLN A 176 13.24 14.79 19.67
CA GLN A 176 12.44 15.42 18.61
C GLN A 176 12.02 14.43 17.51
N MET A 177 12.92 13.53 17.11
CA MET A 177 12.58 12.47 16.16
C MET A 177 11.56 11.49 16.73
N ARG A 178 11.69 11.10 18.01
CA ARG A 178 10.73 10.23 18.70
C ARG A 178 9.34 10.87 18.72
N ASP A 179 9.24 12.15 19.08
CA ASP A 179 7.96 12.86 19.15
C ASP A 179 7.28 12.96 17.76
N LEU A 180 8.06 13.28 16.72
CA LEU A 180 7.55 13.31 15.34
C LEU A 180 7.10 11.94 14.84
N ILE A 181 7.81 10.86 15.20
CA ILE A 181 7.42 9.50 14.85
C ILE A 181 6.14 9.10 15.60
N GLY A 182 6.01 9.47 16.88
CA GLY A 182 4.76 9.30 17.65
C GLY A 182 3.58 9.96 16.95
N ARG A 183 3.72 11.25 16.57
CA ARG A 183 2.69 11.95 15.80
C ARG A 183 2.38 11.27 14.45
N ALA A 184 3.39 10.73 13.76
CA ALA A 184 3.16 9.99 12.52
C ALA A 184 2.33 8.71 12.76
N PHE A 185 2.58 8.04 13.88
CA PHE A 185 1.82 6.88 14.29
C PHE A 185 0.35 7.25 14.53
N ASP A 186 0.08 8.30 15.30
CA ASP A 186 -1.28 8.76 15.61
C ASP A 186 -2.07 9.13 14.33
N VAL A 187 -1.46 9.91 13.42
CA VAL A 187 -2.07 10.26 12.12
C VAL A 187 -2.39 9.00 11.30
N THR A 188 -1.55 7.97 11.38
CA THR A 188 -1.77 6.69 10.69
C THR A 188 -2.88 5.89 11.36
N GLN A 189 -2.92 5.87 12.69
CA GLN A 189 -3.91 5.17 13.49
C GLN A 189 -5.31 5.74 13.22
N GLU A 190 -5.48 7.06 13.29
CA GLU A 190 -6.74 7.73 12.96
C GLU A 190 -7.21 7.44 11.52
N PHE A 191 -6.27 7.27 10.59
CA PHE A 191 -6.59 6.91 9.21
C PHE A 191 -7.14 5.49 9.11
N ARG A 192 -6.50 4.54 9.80
CA ARG A 192 -6.92 3.14 9.84
C ARG A 192 -8.27 2.97 10.51
N GLU A 193 -8.52 3.65 11.63
CA GLU A 193 -9.80 3.62 12.32
C GLU A 193 -10.95 4.14 11.43
N LYS A 194 -10.72 5.24 10.71
CA LYS A 194 -11.70 5.75 9.75
C LYS A 194 -11.93 4.78 8.59
N GLU A 195 -10.87 4.13 8.11
CA GLU A 195 -10.98 3.09 7.08
C GLU A 195 -11.80 1.89 7.55
N ILE A 196 -11.54 1.40 8.78
CA ILE A 196 -12.31 0.33 9.43
C ILE A 196 -13.79 0.72 9.51
N SER A 197 -14.11 1.89 10.04
CA SER A 197 -15.50 2.37 10.14
C SER A 197 -16.21 2.41 8.77
N ASN A 198 -15.51 2.84 7.72
CA ASN A 198 -16.05 2.86 6.36
C ASN A 198 -16.28 1.44 5.80
N LEU A 199 -15.38 0.50 6.10
CA LEU A 199 -15.51 -0.90 5.71
C LEU A 199 -16.68 -1.56 6.44
N GLU A 200 -16.86 -1.32 7.74
CA GLU A 200 -18.00 -1.81 8.52
C GLU A 200 -19.33 -1.33 7.95
N LYS A 201 -19.45 -0.02 7.64
CA LYS A 201 -20.63 0.55 6.99
C LYS A 201 -20.94 -0.15 5.66
N LYS A 202 -19.92 -0.40 4.83
CA LYS A 202 -20.07 -1.11 3.55
C LYS A 202 -20.50 -2.57 3.76
N THR A 203 -19.88 -3.27 4.71
CA THR A 203 -20.25 -4.64 5.06
C THR A 203 -21.70 -4.72 5.51
N LYS A 204 -22.15 -3.79 6.36
CA LYS A 204 -23.56 -3.69 6.77
C LYS A 204 -24.50 -3.49 5.57
N GLN A 205 -24.16 -2.57 4.66
CA GLN A 205 -24.95 -2.35 3.43
C GLN A 205 -25.00 -3.58 2.53
N LEU A 206 -23.89 -4.29 2.34
CA LEU A 206 -23.85 -5.51 1.53
C LEU A 206 -24.68 -6.62 2.17
N ARG A 207 -24.57 -6.82 3.50
CA ARG A 207 -25.40 -7.77 4.25
C ARG A 207 -26.89 -7.45 4.08
N GLN A 208 -27.28 -6.17 4.14
CA GLN A 208 -28.67 -5.76 3.89
C GLN A 208 -29.13 -6.09 2.47
N LYS A 209 -28.29 -5.86 1.44
CA LYS A 209 -28.61 -6.22 0.05
C LYS A 209 -28.80 -7.72 -0.12
N VAL A 210 -27.90 -8.53 0.45
CA VAL A 210 -28.01 -10.00 0.43
C VAL A 210 -29.30 -10.46 1.12
N ARG A 211 -29.62 -9.91 2.30
CA ARG A 211 -30.88 -10.22 3.00
C ARG A 211 -32.12 -9.85 2.17
N LYS A 212 -32.14 -8.67 1.55
CA LYS A 212 -33.24 -8.26 0.65
C LYS A 212 -33.39 -9.22 -0.53
N ARG A 213 -32.27 -9.58 -1.17
CA ARG A 213 -32.27 -10.58 -2.25
C ARG A 213 -32.78 -11.94 -1.79
N GLY A 214 -32.40 -12.38 -0.58
CA GLY A 214 -32.88 -13.62 0.01
C GLY A 214 -34.39 -13.62 0.26
N LYS A 215 -34.95 -12.50 0.75
CA LYS A 215 -36.40 -12.34 0.93
C LYS A 215 -37.16 -12.39 -0.41
N ASN A 216 -36.58 -11.79 -1.44
CA ASN A 216 -37.18 -11.75 -2.79
C ASN A 216 -36.78 -12.97 -3.65
N LYS A 217 -36.20 -14.03 -3.06
CA LYS A 217 -35.68 -15.18 -3.82
C LYS A 217 -36.77 -15.83 -4.66
N LYS A 218 -37.95 -16.07 -4.10
CA LYS A 218 -39.07 -16.74 -4.80
C LYS A 218 -39.49 -15.95 -6.04
N GLU A 219 -39.84 -14.68 -5.84
CA GLU A 219 -40.17 -13.74 -6.93
C GLU A 219 -39.08 -13.70 -8.03
N MET A 220 -37.79 -13.63 -7.64
CA MET A 220 -36.69 -13.66 -8.60
C MET A 220 -36.59 -14.99 -9.37
N VAL A 221 -36.91 -16.12 -8.73
CA VAL A 221 -36.95 -17.44 -9.37
C VAL A 221 -38.15 -17.52 -10.31
N ASP A 222 -39.32 -17.05 -9.89
CA ASP A 222 -40.56 -17.09 -10.68
C ASP A 222 -40.42 -16.22 -11.95
N LEU A 223 -39.89 -14.99 -11.80
CA LEU A 223 -39.57 -14.12 -12.94
C LEU A 223 -38.57 -14.78 -13.90
N ARG A 224 -37.59 -15.52 -13.35
CA ARG A 224 -36.60 -16.21 -14.17
C ARG A 224 -37.20 -17.41 -14.90
N LEU A 225 -38.04 -18.18 -14.22
CA LEU A 225 -38.72 -19.33 -14.78
C LEU A 225 -39.67 -18.89 -15.89
N LYS A 226 -40.45 -17.83 -15.65
CA LYS A 226 -41.33 -17.24 -16.65
C LYS A 226 -40.59 -16.84 -17.93
N GLY A 227 -39.49 -16.09 -17.81
CA GLY A 227 -38.68 -15.72 -18.98
C GLY A 227 -38.09 -16.91 -19.74
N LEU A 228 -37.81 -18.03 -19.07
CA LEU A 228 -37.35 -19.26 -19.73
C LEU A 228 -38.49 -19.98 -20.48
N ILE A 229 -39.72 -19.94 -19.96
CA ILE A 229 -40.90 -20.55 -20.59
C ILE A 229 -41.34 -19.71 -21.80
N ASP A 230 -41.38 -18.39 -21.65
CA ASP A 230 -41.90 -17.47 -22.67
C ASP A 230 -40.89 -17.20 -23.80
N GLY A 231 -39.66 -17.72 -23.70
CA GLY A 231 -38.59 -17.50 -24.69
C GLY A 231 -38.02 -16.08 -24.69
N GLU A 232 -38.41 -15.23 -23.71
CA GLU A 232 -37.89 -13.86 -23.59
C GLU A 232 -36.45 -13.87 -23.05
N GLU A 233 -35.55 -13.28 -23.83
CA GLU A 233 -34.11 -13.30 -23.57
C GLU A 233 -33.72 -12.42 -22.36
N THR A 234 -33.75 -13.03 -21.18
CA THR A 234 -32.98 -12.70 -19.96
C THR A 234 -33.20 -11.32 -19.30
N VAL A 235 -33.83 -11.36 -18.13
CA VAL A 235 -33.74 -10.30 -17.12
C VAL A 235 -32.26 -10.01 -16.78
N LYS A 236 -31.78 -8.80 -17.09
CA LYS A 236 -30.44 -8.33 -16.68
C LYS A 236 -30.44 -8.01 -15.18
N TRP A 237 -29.61 -8.72 -14.42
CA TRP A 237 -29.39 -8.55 -12.98
C TRP A 237 -28.49 -7.36 -12.62
#